data_AF-D8G4P3-F1
#
_entry.id   AF-D8G4P3-F1
#
_cell.length_a   1.000
_cell.length_b   1.000
_cell.length_c   1.000
_cell.angle_alpha   90.00
_cell.angle_beta   90.00
_cell.angle_gamma   90.00
#
_symmetry.space_group_name_H-M   'P 1'
#
loop_
_entity.id
_entity.type
_entity.pdbx_description
1 polymer ?
#
loop_
_entity_poly.entity_id
_entity_poly.type
_entity_poly.pdbx_seq_one_letter_code
_entity_poly.pdbx_strand_id
1 'polypeptide(L)'
;MKDNILIWHWQPLVSIGYIHFGEAATPIVTKYNLQKLEPDCKSGDWDTYEFPECETRIYVENCYIVGVGCYDNLFYQGQNLFGLSLDDIRQILGQEDEIGEMIGTQIPIEYFRLGVQLWMKDDAIVGAICNGLIEDE
;
A
#
# COMPACT_ATOMS: atom_id res chain seq x y z
N MET A 1 1.66 -25.09 10.21
CA MET A 1 1.98 -23.95 11.10
C MET A 1 0.78 -23.04 11.06
N LYS A 2 0.38 -22.42 12.17
CA LYS A 2 -0.79 -21.53 12.17
C LYS A 2 -0.47 -20.33 11.28
N ASP A 3 -1.30 -20.11 10.28
CA ASP A 3 -1.28 -18.95 9.39
C ASP A 3 -1.43 -17.68 10.24
N ASN A 4 -0.31 -17.08 10.64
CA ASN A 4 -0.33 -15.74 11.20
C ASN A 4 -0.53 -14.78 10.04
N ILE A 5 -1.79 -14.57 9.66
CA ILE A 5 -2.15 -13.53 8.71
C ILE A 5 -1.67 -12.20 9.30
N LEU A 6 -0.71 -11.55 8.64
CA LEU A 6 -0.28 -10.21 8.99
C LEU A 6 -1.45 -9.26 8.73
N ILE A 7 -1.85 -8.52 9.77
CA ILE A 7 -2.93 -7.53 9.68
C ILE A 7 -2.29 -6.17 9.49
N TRP A 8 -2.59 -5.53 8.36
CA TRP A 8 -2.02 -4.25 7.98
C TRP A 8 -2.91 -3.10 8.45
N HIS A 9 -2.61 -2.58 9.64
CA HIS A 9 -3.27 -1.39 10.16
C HIS A 9 -2.68 -0.13 9.51
N TRP A 10 -3.49 0.56 8.72
CA TRP A 10 -3.10 1.77 8.05
C TRP A 10 -3.35 2.99 8.93
N GLN A 11 -2.28 3.77 9.11
CA GLN A 11 -2.35 5.13 9.61
C GLN A 11 -1.94 6.07 8.47
N PRO A 12 -2.86 6.87 7.91
CA PRO A 12 -2.62 7.74 6.77
C PRO A 12 -1.31 8.51 6.88
N LEU A 13 -0.51 8.47 5.82
CA LEU A 13 0.77 9.16 5.68
C LEU A 13 1.87 8.81 6.70
N VAL A 14 1.61 7.91 7.65
CA VAL A 14 2.51 7.60 8.77
C VAL A 14 3.03 6.17 8.71
N SER A 15 2.14 5.18 8.65
CA SER A 15 2.55 3.78 8.75
C SER A 15 1.53 2.77 8.24
N ILE A 16 2.05 1.56 8.01
CA ILE A 16 1.29 0.33 7.74
C ILE A 16 1.77 -0.73 8.73
N GLY A 17 1.01 -0.95 9.80
CA GLY A 17 1.39 -1.84 10.89
C GLY A 17 2.69 -1.40 11.55
N TYR A 18 3.73 -2.22 11.43
CA TYR A 18 5.08 -1.94 11.95
C TYR A 18 6.01 -1.25 10.94
N ILE A 19 5.52 -0.93 9.75
CA ILE A 19 6.26 -0.25 8.70
C ILE A 19 5.97 1.24 8.79
N HIS A 20 6.96 2.08 9.13
CA HIS A 20 6.79 3.53 9.12
C HIS A 20 7.44 4.13 7.87
N PHE A 21 6.76 5.09 7.26
CA PHE A 21 7.31 5.81 6.12
C PHE A 21 8.46 6.72 6.57
N GLY A 22 9.48 6.87 5.72
CA GLY A 22 10.70 7.62 6.02
C GLY A 22 11.71 6.87 6.90
N GLU A 23 11.39 5.68 7.42
CA GLU A 23 12.38 4.83 8.09
C GLU A 23 13.30 4.15 7.08
N ALA A 24 14.54 3.87 7.50
CA ALA A 24 15.47 3.10 6.68
C ALA A 24 14.90 1.69 6.40
N ALA A 25 15.04 1.20 5.18
CA ALA A 25 14.50 -0.10 4.78
C ALA A 25 15.34 -1.30 5.28
N THR A 26 16.64 -1.13 5.52
CA THR A 26 17.54 -2.24 5.88
C THR A 26 17.09 -3.06 7.09
N PRO A 27 16.62 -2.48 8.21
CA PRO A 27 16.14 -3.24 9.35
C PRO A 27 14.96 -4.15 9.01
N ILE A 28 13.98 -3.66 8.24
CA ILE A 28 12.79 -4.44 7.91
C ILE A 28 13.09 -5.52 6.87
N VAL A 29 13.89 -5.18 5.84
CA VAL A 29 14.35 -6.10 4.82
C VAL A 29 15.08 -7.28 5.46
N THR A 30 15.96 -6.99 6.42
CA THR A 30 16.74 -8.02 7.11
C THR A 30 15.87 -8.85 8.07
N LYS A 31 15.05 -8.20 8.88
CA LYS A 31 14.23 -8.85 9.90
C LYS A 31 13.22 -9.84 9.31
N TYR A 32 12.62 -9.48 8.17
CA TYR A 32 11.59 -10.29 7.50
C TYR A 32 12.11 -11.01 6.26
N ASN A 33 13.42 -10.95 5.99
CA ASN A 33 14.06 -11.58 4.84
C ASN A 33 13.35 -11.24 3.51
N LEU A 34 13.07 -9.95 3.31
CA LEU A 34 12.35 -9.46 2.14
C LEU A 34 13.17 -9.69 0.87
N GLN A 35 12.51 -10.10 -0.19
CA GLN A 35 13.16 -10.39 -1.46
C GLN A 35 13.07 -9.17 -2.36
N LYS A 36 14.21 -8.71 -2.88
CA LYS A 36 14.23 -7.63 -3.86
C LYS A 36 13.62 -8.14 -5.16
N LEU A 37 12.61 -7.45 -5.66
CA LEU A 37 12.02 -7.71 -6.96
C LEU A 37 12.81 -6.98 -8.05
N GLU A 38 12.82 -7.56 -9.25
CA GLU A 38 13.21 -6.80 -10.43
C GLU A 38 12.25 -5.60 -10.61
N PRO A 39 12.73 -4.45 -11.12
CA PRO A 39 11.89 -3.27 -11.26
C PRO A 39 10.63 -3.57 -12.10
N ASP A 40 9.45 -3.40 -11.49
CA ASP A 40 8.15 -3.58 -12.16
C ASP A 40 7.96 -2.55 -13.30
N CYS A 41 8.67 -1.42 -13.25
CA CYS A 41 8.68 -0.39 -14.28
C CYS A 41 10.10 0.13 -14.52
N LYS A 42 10.52 0.22 -15.78
CA LYS A 42 11.86 0.72 -16.17
C LYS A 42 12.11 2.19 -15.82
N SER A 43 11.06 2.95 -15.47
CA SER A 43 11.14 4.36 -15.11
C SER A 43 10.92 4.64 -13.62
N GLY A 44 10.69 3.61 -12.80
CA GLY A 44 10.62 3.79 -11.35
C GLY A 44 12.02 3.94 -10.78
N ASP A 45 12.26 4.99 -10.00
CA ASP A 45 13.53 5.22 -9.28
C ASP A 45 13.53 4.60 -7.87
N TRP A 46 12.55 3.74 -7.60
CA TRP A 46 12.41 3.02 -6.34
C TRP A 46 12.76 1.55 -6.50
N ASP A 47 13.37 1.00 -5.45
CA ASP A 47 13.53 -0.43 -5.25
C ASP A 47 12.25 -1.02 -4.65
N THR A 48 11.83 -2.18 -5.15
CA THR A 48 10.68 -2.91 -4.61
C THR A 48 11.15 -4.17 -3.89
N TYR A 49 10.61 -4.41 -2.68
CA TYR A 49 10.85 -5.64 -1.93
C TYR A 49 9.53 -6.29 -1.54
N GLU A 50 9.44 -7.62 -1.65
CA GLU A 50 8.25 -8.38 -1.27
C GLU A 50 8.43 -9.17 0.02
N PHE A 51 7.33 -9.33 0.76
CA PHE A 51 7.24 -10.26 1.88
C PHE A 51 7.09 -11.70 1.38
N PRO A 52 7.91 -12.66 1.83
CA PRO A 52 7.79 -14.05 1.37
C PRO A 52 6.49 -14.76 1.79
N GLU A 53 5.84 -14.29 2.86
CA GLU A 53 4.71 -14.97 3.51
C GLU A 53 3.36 -14.28 3.31
N CYS A 54 3.32 -13.14 2.59
CA CYS A 54 2.07 -12.41 2.32
C CYS A 54 2.19 -11.58 1.04
N GLU A 55 1.06 -11.23 0.44
CA GLU A 55 0.99 -10.37 -0.74
C GLU A 55 1.12 -8.90 -0.32
N THR A 56 2.34 -8.53 0.09
CA THR A 56 2.69 -7.17 0.49
C THR A 56 4.07 -6.82 -0.02
N ARG A 57 4.22 -5.58 -0.47
CA ARG A 57 5.46 -5.03 -1.00
C ARG A 57 5.79 -3.73 -0.30
N ILE A 58 7.08 -3.44 -0.14
CA ILE A 58 7.56 -2.11 0.24
C ILE A 58 8.26 -1.48 -0.96
N TYR A 59 8.09 -0.17 -1.11
CA TYR A 59 8.77 0.66 -2.08
C TYR A 59 9.80 1.51 -1.35
N VAL A 60 11.03 1.52 -1.84
CA VAL A 60 12.19 2.10 -1.18
C VAL A 60 12.90 3.06 -2.13
N GLU A 61 13.08 4.29 -1.69
CA GLU A 61 13.82 5.33 -2.42
C GLU A 61 14.93 5.87 -1.52
N ASN A 62 16.15 6.04 -2.05
CA ASN A 62 17.30 6.52 -1.27
C ASN A 62 17.53 5.77 0.06
N CYS A 63 17.25 4.46 0.07
CA CYS A 63 17.29 3.58 1.24
C CYS A 63 16.17 3.76 2.29
N TYR A 64 15.19 4.64 2.05
CA TYR A 64 14.06 4.91 2.93
C TYR A 64 12.76 4.35 2.38
N ILE A 65 11.87 3.91 3.26
CA ILE A 65 10.57 3.37 2.88
C ILE A 65 9.65 4.52 2.49
N VAL A 66 9.23 4.54 1.22
CA VAL A 66 8.38 5.59 0.65
C VAL A 66 6.93 5.16 0.49
N GLY A 67 6.71 3.86 0.34
CA GLY A 67 5.38 3.31 0.19
C GLY A 67 5.28 1.83 0.52
N VAL A 68 4.05 1.35 0.62
CA VAL A 68 3.71 -0.05 0.86
C VAL A 68 2.51 -0.44 -0.01
N GLY A 69 2.66 -1.49 -0.81
CA GLY A 69 1.58 -2.12 -1.55
C GLY A 69 0.97 -3.27 -0.74
N CYS A 70 -0.33 -3.24 -0.51
CA CYS A 70 -1.09 -4.28 0.19
C CYS A 70 -2.11 -4.92 -0.76
N TYR A 71 -2.14 -6.26 -0.81
CA TYR A 71 -3.06 -7.01 -1.68
C TYR A 71 -3.89 -8.07 -0.95
N ASP A 72 -3.51 -8.43 0.30
CA ASP A 72 -4.28 -9.36 1.13
C ASP A 72 -5.34 -8.67 2.00
N ASN A 73 -4.93 -7.64 2.75
CA ASN A 73 -5.80 -6.88 3.64
C ASN A 73 -5.25 -5.47 3.89
N LEU A 74 -6.14 -4.54 4.22
CA LEU A 74 -5.78 -3.20 4.68
C LEU A 74 -6.85 -2.69 5.64
N PHE A 75 -6.50 -2.50 6.90
CA PHE A 75 -7.43 -2.09 7.94
C PHE A 75 -7.29 -0.61 8.29
N TYR A 76 -8.40 0.12 8.25
CA TYR A 76 -8.50 1.49 8.74
C TYR A 76 -9.66 1.61 9.73
N GLN A 77 -9.39 2.16 10.92
CA GLN A 77 -10.37 2.32 12.00
C GLN A 77 -11.16 1.03 12.32
N GLY A 78 -10.48 -0.12 12.26
CA GLY A 78 -11.07 -1.44 12.55
C GLY A 78 -11.83 -2.09 11.40
N GLN A 79 -11.89 -1.47 10.22
CA GLN A 79 -12.57 -2.01 9.04
C GLN A 79 -11.53 -2.41 7.98
N ASN A 80 -11.67 -3.61 7.41
CA ASN A 80 -10.91 -4.00 6.23
C ASN A 80 -11.50 -3.27 5.03
N LEU A 81 -10.67 -2.54 4.27
CA LEU A 81 -11.11 -1.80 3.11
C LEU A 81 -11.34 -2.70 1.89
N PHE A 82 -10.75 -3.90 1.88
CA PHE A 82 -10.86 -4.80 0.73
C PHE A 82 -12.21 -5.53 0.70
N GLY A 83 -12.76 -5.67 -0.51
CA GLY A 83 -14.09 -6.19 -0.77
C GLY A 83 -15.22 -5.16 -0.62
N LEU A 84 -14.92 -3.95 -0.13
CA LEU A 84 -15.89 -2.86 -0.05
C LEU A 84 -16.13 -2.23 -1.41
N SER A 85 -17.35 -1.73 -1.62
CA SER A 85 -17.69 -0.90 -2.77
C SER A 85 -17.10 0.51 -2.64
N LEU A 86 -17.01 1.25 -3.74
CA LEU A 86 -16.57 2.65 -3.69
C LEU A 86 -17.49 3.52 -2.82
N ASP A 87 -18.79 3.24 -2.80
CA ASP A 87 -19.73 4.00 -1.96
C ASP A 87 -19.50 3.75 -0.46
N ASP A 88 -19.19 2.52 -0.06
CA ASP A 88 -18.80 2.20 1.31
C ASP A 88 -17.47 2.85 1.70
N ILE A 89 -16.49 2.81 0.78
CA ILE A 89 -15.21 3.51 0.97
C ILE A 89 -15.42 5.01 1.18
N ARG A 90 -16.33 5.63 0.41
CA ARG A 90 -16.65 7.06 0.57
C ARG A 90 -17.24 7.39 1.94
N GLN A 91 -17.96 6.46 2.58
CA GLN A 91 -18.43 6.66 3.95
C GLN A 91 -17.29 6.64 4.98
N ILE A 92 -16.20 5.93 4.68
CA ILE A 92 -15.07 5.73 5.59
C ILE A 92 -14.00 6.81 5.38
N LEU A 93 -13.60 7.05 4.13
CA LEU A 93 -12.50 7.94 3.77
C LEU A 93 -12.98 9.33 3.34
N GLY A 94 -14.25 9.49 3.00
CA GLY A 94 -14.79 10.66 2.31
C GLY A 94 -14.68 10.53 0.79
N GLN A 95 -14.93 11.61 0.05
CA GLN A 95 -14.81 11.59 -1.40
C GLN A 95 -13.34 11.47 -1.83
N GLU A 96 -13.12 10.69 -2.89
CA GLU A 96 -11.85 10.56 -3.60
C GLU A 96 -11.44 11.86 -4.31
N ASP A 97 -10.15 12.04 -4.51
CA ASP A 97 -9.58 13.18 -5.21
C ASP A 97 -9.61 12.96 -6.74
N GLU A 98 -9.34 11.73 -7.19
CA GLU A 98 -9.33 11.36 -8.60
C GLU A 98 -9.74 9.90 -8.81
N ILE A 99 -10.44 9.62 -9.92
CA ILE A 99 -10.64 8.27 -10.44
C ILE A 99 -9.88 8.19 -11.77
N GLY A 100 -8.85 7.36 -11.83
CA GLY A 100 -8.02 7.21 -13.02
C GLY A 100 -8.65 6.32 -14.09
N GLU A 101 -7.93 6.16 -15.20
CA GLU A 101 -8.33 5.28 -16.29
C GLU A 101 -8.14 3.80 -15.93
N MET A 102 -8.92 2.92 -16.58
CA MET A 102 -8.80 1.48 -16.37
C MET A 102 -7.44 0.97 -16.88
N ILE A 103 -6.68 0.32 -15.99
CA ILE A 103 -5.42 -0.32 -16.28
C ILE A 103 -5.62 -1.84 -16.20
N GLY A 104 -5.61 -2.50 -17.35
CA GLY A 104 -5.92 -3.92 -17.44
C GLY A 104 -7.37 -4.22 -17.05
N THR A 105 -7.59 -4.69 -15.82
CA THR A 105 -8.94 -4.99 -15.27
C THR A 105 -9.28 -4.17 -14.04
N GLN A 106 -8.43 -3.21 -13.68
CA GLN A 106 -8.55 -2.47 -12.43
C GLN A 106 -8.63 -0.97 -12.71
N ILE A 107 -9.30 -0.23 -11.82
CA ILE A 107 -9.43 1.22 -11.86
C ILE A 107 -8.71 1.78 -10.62
N PRO A 108 -7.70 2.64 -10.78
CA PRO A 108 -7.05 3.31 -9.66
C PRO A 108 -7.93 4.47 -9.15
N ILE A 109 -8.01 4.61 -7.83
CA ILE A 109 -8.80 5.63 -7.13
C ILE A 109 -7.89 6.33 -6.13
N GLU A 110 -7.71 7.62 -6.28
CA GLU A 110 -6.73 8.40 -5.55
C GLU A 110 -7.34 9.14 -4.37
N TYR A 111 -6.67 9.05 -3.23
CA TYR A 111 -6.89 9.87 -2.04
C TYR A 111 -5.55 10.52 -1.67
N PHE A 112 -5.12 11.51 -2.46
CA PHE A 112 -3.86 12.22 -2.28
C PHE A 112 -3.71 12.77 -0.86
N ARG A 113 -4.79 13.32 -0.30
CA ARG A 113 -4.78 13.86 1.08
C ARG A 113 -4.55 12.82 2.17
N LEU A 114 -4.74 11.54 1.86
CA LEU A 114 -4.50 10.42 2.78
C LEU A 114 -3.24 9.64 2.39
N GLY A 115 -2.64 9.92 1.23
CA GLY A 115 -1.54 9.17 0.66
C GLY A 115 -1.91 7.72 0.38
N VAL A 116 -3.08 7.47 -0.22
CA VAL A 116 -3.44 6.13 -0.67
C VAL A 116 -4.05 6.16 -2.06
N GLN A 117 -3.59 5.22 -2.88
CA GLN A 117 -4.25 4.83 -4.13
C GLN A 117 -4.91 3.47 -3.91
N LEU A 118 -6.23 3.40 -4.05
CA LEU A 118 -6.96 2.14 -4.01
C LEU A 118 -7.13 1.58 -5.42
N TRP A 119 -7.11 0.26 -5.54
CA TRP A 119 -7.34 -0.43 -6.80
C TRP A 119 -8.67 -1.16 -6.74
N MET A 120 -9.57 -0.80 -7.65
CA MET A 120 -10.92 -1.36 -7.73
C MET A 120 -11.04 -2.32 -8.91
N LYS A 121 -11.70 -3.46 -8.70
CA LYS A 121 -12.05 -4.44 -9.73
C LYS A 121 -13.44 -4.98 -9.47
N ASP A 122 -14.26 -5.08 -10.51
CA ASP A 122 -15.62 -5.63 -10.44
C ASP A 122 -16.45 -5.02 -9.28
N ASP A 123 -16.33 -3.69 -9.09
CA ASP A 123 -17.03 -2.89 -8.05
C ASP A 123 -16.57 -3.14 -6.60
N ALA A 124 -15.40 -3.74 -6.40
CA ALA A 124 -14.80 -3.96 -5.09
C ALA A 124 -13.33 -3.52 -5.03
N ILE A 125 -12.89 -3.00 -3.89
CA ILE A 125 -11.47 -2.73 -3.65
C ILE A 125 -10.71 -4.06 -3.49
N VAL A 126 -9.64 -4.23 -4.25
CA VAL A 126 -8.81 -5.46 -4.29
C VAL A 126 -7.35 -5.22 -3.93
N GLY A 127 -6.94 -3.97 -3.76
CA GLY A 127 -5.57 -3.63 -3.42
C GLY A 127 -5.42 -2.17 -3.06
N ALA A 128 -4.27 -1.83 -2.49
CA ALA A 128 -3.92 -0.46 -2.15
C ALA A 128 -2.41 -0.24 -2.23
N ILE A 129 -2.04 0.98 -2.61
CA ILE A 129 -0.68 1.50 -2.46
C ILE A 129 -0.77 2.67 -1.50
N CYS A 130 -0.12 2.55 -0.34
CA CYS A 130 -0.08 3.58 0.69
C CYS A 130 1.29 4.25 0.66
N ASN A 131 1.31 5.58 0.66
CA ASN A 131 2.52 6.39 0.60
C ASN A 131 2.66 7.25 1.85
N GLY A 132 3.91 7.54 2.23
CA GLY A 132 4.21 8.47 3.30
C GLY A 132 4.07 9.93 2.90
N LEU A 133 3.98 10.80 3.90
CA LEU A 133 4.40 12.19 3.73
C LEU A 133 5.91 12.20 3.54
N ILE A 134 6.36 12.37 2.30
CA ILE A 134 7.75 12.64 2.01
C ILE A 134 7.79 14.14 1.73
N GLU A 135 8.40 14.89 2.65
CA GLU A 135 8.70 16.29 2.38
C GLU A 135 9.80 16.31 1.31
N ASP A 136 9.46 16.79 0.12
CA ASP A 136 10.48 17.18 -0.87
C ASP A 136 11.29 18.33 -0.26
N GLU A 137 12.58 18.11 0.03
CA GLU A 137 13.51 19.18 0.45
C GLU A 137 13.72 20.24 -0.64
#